data_AF-A0A3L7VIV2-F1
#
_entry.id   AF-A0A3L7VIV2-F1
#
_cell.length_a   1.000
_cell.length_b   1.000
_cell.length_c   1.000
_cell.angle_alpha   90.00
_cell.angle_beta   90.00
_cell.angle_gamma   90.00
#
_symmetry.space_group_name_H-M   'P 1'
#
loop_
_entity.id
_entity.type
_entity.pdbx_description
1 polymer ?
#
loop_
_entity_poly.entity_id
_entity_poly.type
_entity_poly.pdbx_seq_one_letter_code
_entity_poly.pdbx_strand_id
1 'polypeptide(L)'
;MKWTLAVILLLGILPSAKVLLAQDLLAEVSARRQIATQLAKTRVSEAIRASRRATDIRAREILAGARSDLRRETDLPDTTISELDRAITRELDVLGQAAGAAPILPLPKPGTGLPLAKERAQIDEEGLWNDRRRKAEADSKLVERREKAFEGQLDGVDKSAIAPKEDFSGPSAQRQKILANRVSMDGHPTAAEKTIIKKLSQPFGRDMDKVSLDDFFKYLSDKHGIEVLYSQSDLDSQSADILSAATPKISGKLTVRSAIRLVVAKYNLSYWIVDEGIEVVSQEKSRTTLLTRTYYVGDLAAVFAPPTWNYQIWRNAWGNPVVLYGPNPAGTPLGQQLIMRQNVESLMQMIMGIDTQGFGADGQARITYHPATMSLVIKATAENHQKIMGGSR
;
A
#
# COMPACT_ATOMS: atom_id res chain seq x y z
N MET A 1 -32.87 44.74 31.05
CA MET A 1 -32.54 45.12 29.65
C MET A 1 -31.02 45.27 29.38
N LYS A 2 -30.14 44.39 29.93
CA LYS A 2 -28.69 44.44 29.65
C LYS A 2 -28.11 43.13 29.07
N TRP A 3 -28.95 42.12 28.84
CA TRP A 3 -28.53 40.79 28.36
C TRP A 3 -28.73 40.56 26.86
N THR A 4 -29.43 41.46 26.16
CA THR A 4 -29.71 41.33 24.71
C THR A 4 -28.63 41.91 23.80
N LEU A 5 -27.73 42.76 24.31
CA LEU A 5 -26.63 43.34 23.53
C LEU A 5 -25.35 42.48 23.49
N ALA A 6 -25.21 41.52 24.42
CA ALA A 6 -24.03 40.64 24.47
C ALA A 6 -24.08 39.47 23.46
N VAL A 7 -25.28 39.10 22.97
CA VAL A 7 -25.45 37.97 22.03
C VAL A 7 -25.15 38.38 20.58
N ILE A 8 -25.30 39.67 20.24
CA ILE A 8 -25.07 40.16 18.87
C ILE A 8 -23.57 40.30 18.56
N LEU A 9 -22.72 40.48 19.58
CA LEU A 9 -21.26 40.60 19.37
C LEU A 9 -20.53 39.25 19.25
N LEU A 10 -21.16 38.13 19.63
CA LEU A 10 -20.55 36.79 19.56
C LEU A 10 -20.81 36.04 18.25
N LEU A 11 -21.72 36.54 17.39
CA LEU A 11 -22.09 35.93 16.10
C LEU A 11 -21.29 36.47 14.89
N GLY A 12 -20.34 37.39 15.11
CA GLY A 12 -19.60 38.08 14.05
C GLY A 12 -18.27 37.46 13.62
N ILE A 13 -17.81 36.35 14.21
CA ILE A 13 -16.44 35.82 13.99
C ILE A 13 -16.44 34.31 13.76
N LEU A 14 -17.33 33.80 12.90
CA LEU A 14 -17.16 32.48 12.31
C LEU A 14 -16.81 32.67 10.83
N PRO A 15 -15.54 32.47 10.41
CA PRO A 15 -15.22 32.46 8.99
C PRO A 15 -16.10 31.39 8.34
N SER A 16 -16.90 31.81 7.37
CA SER A 16 -17.88 30.94 6.72
C SER A 16 -17.19 29.66 6.23
N ALA A 17 -17.74 28.48 6.52
CA ALA A 17 -17.18 27.17 6.16
C ALA A 17 -16.77 27.03 4.68
N LYS A 18 -17.30 27.90 3.80
CA LYS A 18 -16.90 28.02 2.40
C LYS A 18 -15.44 28.43 2.20
N VAL A 19 -14.87 29.22 3.13
CA VAL A 19 -13.46 29.67 3.05
C VAL A 19 -12.50 28.53 3.35
N LEU A 20 -12.83 27.64 4.29
CA LEU A 20 -12.04 26.46 4.62
C LEU A 20 -12.00 25.45 3.45
N LEU A 21 -13.15 25.14 2.86
CA LEU A 21 -13.21 24.25 1.68
C LEU A 21 -12.45 24.80 0.46
N ALA A 22 -12.43 26.13 0.28
CA ALA A 22 -11.68 26.74 -0.82
C ALA A 22 -10.16 26.64 -0.62
N GLN A 23 -9.69 26.71 0.64
CA GLN A 23 -8.26 26.58 0.97
C GLN A 23 -7.77 25.14 0.76
N ASP A 24 -8.57 24.13 1.14
CA ASP A 24 -8.21 22.73 0.94
C ASP A 24 -8.13 22.35 -0.55
N LEU A 25 -9.07 22.84 -1.37
CA LEU A 25 -9.04 22.63 -2.81
C LEU A 25 -7.82 23.28 -3.48
N LEU A 26 -7.42 24.48 -3.02
CA LEU A 26 -6.20 25.14 -3.51
C LEU A 26 -4.94 24.36 -3.13
N ALA A 27 -4.87 23.85 -1.91
CA ALA A 27 -3.77 23.01 -1.46
C ALA A 27 -3.65 21.73 -2.29
N GLU A 28 -4.78 21.04 -2.54
CA GLU A 28 -4.80 19.82 -3.35
C GLU A 28 -4.38 20.08 -4.81
N VAL A 29 -4.90 21.13 -5.44
CA VAL A 29 -4.52 21.50 -6.81
C VAL A 29 -3.03 21.84 -6.89
N SER A 30 -2.49 22.53 -5.88
CA SER A 30 -1.05 22.84 -5.83
C SER A 30 -0.18 21.58 -5.71
N ALA A 31 -0.59 20.61 -4.89
CA ALA A 31 0.12 19.35 -4.70
C ALA A 31 0.12 18.51 -5.99
N ARG A 32 -1.02 18.43 -6.69
CA ARG A 32 -1.12 17.75 -7.99
C ARG A 32 -0.20 18.37 -9.03
N ARG A 33 -0.14 19.71 -9.11
CA ARG A 33 0.78 20.42 -10.01
C ARG A 33 2.25 20.16 -9.70
N GLN A 34 2.63 20.07 -8.42
CA GLN A 34 4.00 19.74 -8.03
C GLN A 34 4.38 18.31 -8.47
N ILE A 35 3.49 17.34 -8.28
CA ILE A 35 3.71 15.95 -8.72
C ILE A 35 3.84 15.88 -10.24
N ALA A 36 2.93 16.52 -10.98
CA ALA A 36 2.99 16.59 -12.44
C ALA A 36 4.31 17.21 -12.92
N THR A 37 4.78 18.27 -12.26
CA THR A 37 6.06 18.93 -12.56
C THR A 37 7.25 18.00 -12.34
N GLN A 38 7.30 17.24 -11.24
CA GLN A 38 8.39 16.30 -10.98
C GLN A 38 8.40 15.15 -11.99
N LEU A 39 7.22 14.65 -12.35
CA LEU A 39 7.06 13.55 -13.30
C LEU A 39 7.46 13.98 -14.72
N ALA A 40 7.06 15.18 -15.15
CA ALA A 40 7.49 15.77 -16.42
C ALA A 40 9.02 15.98 -16.48
N LYS A 41 9.62 16.53 -15.42
CA LYS A 41 11.08 16.68 -15.31
C LYS A 41 11.81 15.34 -15.44
N THR A 42 11.30 14.31 -14.76
CA THR A 42 11.88 12.95 -14.80
C THR A 42 11.81 12.37 -16.21
N ARG A 43 10.63 12.41 -16.86
CA ARG A 43 10.44 11.92 -18.24
C ARG A 43 11.35 12.61 -19.25
N VAL A 44 11.45 13.94 -19.19
CA VAL A 44 12.35 14.70 -20.08
C VAL A 44 13.81 14.33 -19.83
N SER A 45 14.21 14.18 -18.57
CA SER A 45 15.58 13.76 -18.23
C SER A 45 15.92 12.34 -18.72
N GLU A 46 14.96 11.42 -18.67
CA GLU A 46 15.10 10.06 -19.18
C GLU A 46 15.16 10.04 -20.71
N ALA A 47 14.33 10.83 -21.39
CA ALA A 47 14.37 10.99 -22.84
C ALA A 47 15.74 11.51 -23.31
N ILE A 48 16.32 12.49 -22.61
CA ILE A 48 17.67 13.01 -22.89
C ILE A 48 18.75 11.93 -22.64
N ARG A 49 18.63 11.14 -21.56
CA ARG A 49 19.58 10.02 -21.33
C ARG A 49 19.45 8.93 -22.39
N ALA A 50 18.24 8.64 -22.83
CA ALA A 50 17.97 7.64 -23.86
C ALA A 50 18.47 8.10 -25.24
N SER A 51 18.28 9.38 -25.59
CA SER A 51 18.77 9.93 -26.86
C SER A 51 20.29 9.84 -26.98
N ARG A 52 21.03 10.10 -25.89
CA ARG A 52 22.50 9.97 -25.85
C ARG A 52 23.03 8.56 -26.05
N ARG A 53 22.20 7.53 -25.86
CA ARG A 53 22.55 6.11 -26.08
C ARG A 53 22.09 5.61 -27.44
N ALA A 54 21.25 6.37 -28.15
CA ALA A 54 20.66 5.99 -29.40
C ALA A 54 21.52 6.47 -30.60
N THR A 55 21.22 5.94 -31.78
CA THR A 55 21.76 6.49 -33.04
C THR A 55 21.13 7.85 -33.33
N ASP A 56 21.80 8.71 -34.11
CA ASP A 56 21.36 10.09 -34.37
C ASP A 56 19.88 10.21 -34.80
N ILE A 57 19.42 9.32 -35.69
CA ILE A 57 18.04 9.31 -36.18
C ILE A 57 17.08 9.01 -35.01
N ARG A 58 17.35 7.94 -34.26
CA ARG A 58 16.50 7.50 -33.15
C ARG A 58 16.55 8.46 -31.96
N ALA A 59 17.68 9.13 -31.74
CA ALA A 59 17.84 10.17 -30.73
C ALA A 59 16.92 11.36 -31.00
N ARG A 60 16.80 11.80 -32.27
CA ARG A 60 15.88 12.87 -32.67
C ARG A 60 14.42 12.48 -32.50
N GLU A 61 14.05 11.24 -32.84
CA GLU A 61 12.69 10.73 -32.63
C GLU A 61 12.29 10.72 -31.15
N ILE A 62 13.17 10.23 -30.27
CA ILE A 62 12.93 10.21 -28.81
C ILE A 62 12.69 11.63 -28.27
N LEU A 63 13.55 12.58 -28.66
CA LEU A 63 13.44 13.97 -28.21
C LEU A 63 12.20 14.67 -28.79
N ALA A 64 11.85 14.41 -30.05
CA ALA A 64 10.64 14.95 -30.67
C ALA A 64 9.36 14.40 -30.01
N GLY A 65 9.33 13.11 -29.67
CA GLY A 65 8.25 12.49 -28.90
C GLY A 65 8.08 13.14 -27.53
N ALA A 66 9.17 13.25 -26.77
CA ALA A 66 9.16 13.90 -25.46
C ALA A 66 8.67 15.36 -25.52
N ARG A 67 9.01 16.09 -26.58
CA ARG A 67 8.53 17.45 -26.82
C ARG A 67 7.02 17.51 -27.10
N SER A 68 6.51 16.58 -27.91
CA SER A 68 5.07 16.47 -28.19
C SER A 68 4.29 16.15 -26.93
N ASP A 69 4.77 15.20 -26.12
CA ASP A 69 4.12 14.81 -24.86
C ASP A 69 4.07 15.97 -23.86
N LEU A 70 5.18 16.71 -23.73
CA LEU A 70 5.25 17.90 -22.87
C LEU A 70 4.20 18.96 -23.23
N ARG A 71 3.91 19.15 -24.53
CA ARG A 71 2.92 20.14 -25.00
C ARG A 71 1.46 19.70 -24.80
N ARG A 72 1.20 18.41 -24.58
CA ARG A 72 -0.15 17.89 -24.33
C ARG A 72 -0.54 17.97 -22.85
N GLU A 73 0.42 18.20 -21.96
CA GLU A 73 0.19 18.23 -20.52
C GLU A 73 -0.43 19.57 -20.10
N THR A 74 -1.74 19.56 -19.78
CA THR A 74 -2.50 20.77 -19.40
C THR A 74 -2.24 21.24 -17.97
N ASP A 75 -1.68 20.37 -17.13
CA ASP A 75 -1.55 20.60 -15.69
C ASP A 75 -0.23 21.28 -15.30
N LEU A 76 0.68 21.49 -16.27
CA LEU A 76 1.98 22.10 -16.03
C LEU A 76 1.90 23.63 -16.10
N PRO A 77 2.65 24.35 -15.24
CA PRO A 77 2.84 25.79 -15.40
C PRO A 77 3.61 26.10 -16.70
N ASP A 78 3.19 27.16 -17.41
CA ASP A 78 3.83 27.61 -18.67
C ASP A 78 5.35 27.85 -18.54
N THR A 79 5.78 28.30 -17.36
CA THR A 79 7.20 28.49 -17.03
C THR A 79 7.98 27.18 -17.08
N THR A 80 7.40 26.10 -16.52
CA THR A 80 8.00 24.76 -16.51
C THR A 80 8.03 24.16 -17.91
N ILE A 81 6.95 24.34 -18.69
CA ILE A 81 6.90 23.90 -20.09
C ILE A 81 8.01 24.58 -20.90
N SER A 82 8.18 25.89 -20.73
CA SER A 82 9.22 26.66 -21.43
C SER A 82 10.63 26.25 -21.03
N GLU A 83 10.88 25.97 -19.75
CA GLU A 83 12.18 25.48 -19.26
C GLU A 83 12.54 24.11 -19.85
N LEU A 84 11.59 23.17 -19.85
CA LEU A 84 11.79 21.83 -20.38
C LEU A 84 11.92 21.82 -21.91
N ASP A 85 11.14 22.63 -22.64
CA ASP A 85 11.25 22.78 -24.10
C ASP A 85 12.63 23.32 -24.51
N ARG A 86 13.19 24.27 -23.74
CA ARG A 86 14.56 24.77 -23.93
C ARG A 86 15.62 23.70 -23.66
N ALA A 87 15.38 22.80 -22.70
CA ALA A 87 16.30 21.69 -22.44
C ALA A 87 16.33 20.70 -23.62
N ILE A 88 15.15 20.33 -24.15
CA ILE A 88 15.03 19.44 -25.32
C ILE A 88 15.64 20.10 -26.57
N THR A 89 15.34 21.38 -26.81
CA THR A 89 15.84 22.11 -27.98
C THR A 89 17.38 22.18 -27.99
N ARG A 90 18.01 22.46 -26.84
CA ARG A 90 19.47 22.44 -26.73
C ARG A 90 20.08 21.08 -27.10
N GLU A 91 19.46 19.98 -26.68
CA GLU A 91 19.96 18.63 -27.02
C GLU A 91 19.77 18.31 -28.51
N LEU A 92 18.67 18.76 -29.12
CA LEU A 92 18.45 18.63 -30.56
C LEU A 92 19.49 19.43 -31.37
N ASP A 93 19.87 20.63 -30.91
CA ASP A 93 20.90 21.45 -31.56
C ASP A 93 22.28 20.78 -31.52
N VAL A 94 22.63 20.13 -30.39
CA VAL A 94 23.88 19.35 -30.27
C VAL A 94 23.91 18.20 -31.27
N LEU A 95 22.79 17.46 -31.42
CA LEU A 95 22.66 16.39 -32.43
C LEU A 95 22.65 16.93 -33.87
N GLY A 96 22.29 18.20 -34.08
CA GLY A 96 22.38 18.88 -35.37
C GLY A 96 23.82 19.21 -35.75
N GLN A 97 24.59 19.74 -34.80
CA GLN A 97 26.00 20.11 -35.02
C GLN A 97 26.90 18.89 -35.21
N ALA A 98 26.66 17.80 -34.47
CA ALA A 98 27.41 16.55 -34.63
C ALA A 98 27.26 15.94 -36.04
N ALA A 99 26.05 16.00 -36.61
CA ALA A 99 25.78 15.53 -37.96
C ALA A 99 26.44 16.40 -39.06
N GLY A 100 26.67 17.69 -38.79
CA GLY A 100 27.31 18.62 -39.72
C GLY A 100 28.84 18.64 -39.67
N ALA A 101 29.45 18.02 -38.65
CA ALA A 101 30.89 18.11 -38.38
C ALA A 101 31.67 16.83 -38.70
N ALA A 102 31.07 15.82 -39.34
CA ALA A 102 31.86 14.72 -39.89
C ALA A 102 32.79 15.32 -40.98
N PRO A 103 34.12 15.36 -40.78
CA PRO A 103 35.01 15.77 -41.84
C PRO A 103 34.76 14.80 -43.00
N ILE A 104 34.38 15.35 -44.14
CA ILE A 104 34.39 14.59 -45.40
C ILE A 104 35.83 14.15 -45.55
N LEU A 105 36.14 12.92 -45.11
CA LEU A 105 37.44 12.31 -45.35
C LEU A 105 37.61 12.38 -46.87
N PRO A 106 38.68 13.03 -47.38
CA PRO A 106 38.90 13.09 -48.80
C PRO A 106 38.89 11.66 -49.32
N LEU A 107 37.96 11.37 -50.23
CA LEU A 107 37.87 10.08 -50.91
C LEU A 107 39.30 9.67 -51.29
N PRO A 108 39.77 8.47 -50.90
CA PRO A 108 41.11 8.03 -51.24
C PRO A 108 41.27 8.13 -52.75
N LYS A 109 42.22 8.95 -53.20
CA LYS A 109 42.49 9.14 -54.63
C LYS A 109 42.76 7.76 -55.24
N PRO A 110 42.05 7.35 -56.30
CA PRO A 110 42.32 6.10 -56.98
C PRO A 110 43.69 6.20 -57.63
N GLY A 111 44.73 5.55 -57.06
CA GLY A 111 46.04 5.59 -57.69
C GLY A 111 47.28 5.34 -56.86
N THR A 112 47.20 4.81 -55.63
CA THR A 112 48.41 4.27 -54.97
C THR A 112 48.25 2.78 -54.81
N GLY A 113 48.97 2.04 -55.66
CA GLY A 113 49.04 0.60 -55.65
C GLY A 113 49.49 0.13 -54.27
N LEU A 114 48.57 -0.53 -53.56
CA LEU A 114 48.92 -1.39 -52.45
C LEU A 114 49.92 -2.43 -52.98
N PRO A 115 51.10 -2.60 -52.36
CA PRO A 115 51.97 -3.70 -52.69
C PRO A 115 51.17 -4.98 -52.42
N LEU A 116 50.89 -5.71 -53.49
CA LEU A 116 50.48 -7.12 -53.47
C LEU A 116 51.66 -7.91 -52.87
N ALA A 117 51.81 -7.81 -51.54
CA ALA A 117 52.61 -8.73 -50.78
C ALA A 117 51.98 -10.11 -51.01
N LYS A 118 52.67 -10.92 -51.82
CA LYS A 118 52.41 -12.34 -52.06
C LYS A 118 52.67 -13.18 -50.81
N GLU A 119 52.30 -12.67 -49.64
CA GLU A 119 52.16 -13.44 -48.43
C GLU A 119 50.70 -13.91 -48.43
N ARG A 120 50.41 -14.84 -49.35
CA ARG A 120 49.32 -15.80 -49.14
C ARG A 120 49.76 -16.58 -47.91
N ALA A 121 49.48 -16.03 -46.72
CA ALA A 121 49.28 -16.84 -45.54
C ALA A 121 48.44 -18.01 -46.03
N GLN A 122 48.94 -19.24 -45.87
CA GLN A 122 48.08 -20.41 -45.87
C GLN A 122 47.08 -20.13 -44.76
N ILE A 123 45.99 -19.44 -45.13
CA ILE A 123 44.84 -19.26 -44.27
C ILE A 123 44.41 -20.69 -44.04
N ASP A 124 44.66 -21.15 -42.82
CA ASP A 124 44.27 -22.46 -42.36
C ASP A 124 42.75 -22.55 -42.53
N GLU A 125 42.33 -23.07 -43.69
CA GLU A 125 40.91 -23.16 -44.06
C GLU A 125 40.17 -23.98 -43.00
N GLU A 126 40.87 -24.94 -42.37
CA GLU A 126 40.37 -25.76 -41.28
C GLU A 126 40.01 -24.91 -40.04
N GLY A 127 40.85 -23.91 -39.70
CA GLY A 127 40.57 -22.94 -38.65
C GLY A 127 39.30 -22.12 -38.92
N LEU A 128 39.12 -21.63 -40.14
CA LEU A 128 37.92 -20.89 -40.55
C LEU A 128 36.64 -21.75 -40.52
N TRP A 129 36.74 -23.01 -40.94
CA TRP A 129 35.61 -23.95 -40.90
C TRP A 129 35.20 -24.28 -39.46
N ASN A 130 36.17 -24.49 -38.56
CA ASN A 130 35.92 -24.73 -37.14
C ASN A 130 35.26 -23.53 -36.45
N ASP A 131 35.69 -22.30 -36.77
CA ASP A 131 35.08 -21.09 -36.21
C ASP A 131 33.66 -20.85 -36.72
N ARG A 132 33.39 -21.13 -38.00
CA ARG A 132 32.02 -21.09 -38.55
C ARG A 132 31.11 -22.09 -37.87
N ARG A 133 31.62 -23.30 -37.61
CA ARG A 133 30.86 -24.35 -36.93
C ARG A 133 30.57 -23.98 -35.48
N ARG A 134 31.54 -23.44 -34.74
CA ARG A 134 31.33 -22.93 -33.37
C ARG A 134 30.32 -21.78 -33.32
N LYS A 135 30.37 -20.84 -34.28
CA LYS A 135 29.38 -19.77 -34.40
C LYS A 135 27.99 -20.31 -34.71
N ALA A 136 27.87 -21.24 -35.66
CA ALA A 136 26.59 -21.88 -35.99
C ALA A 136 26.00 -22.65 -34.79
N GLU A 137 26.83 -23.37 -34.03
CA GLU A 137 26.40 -24.07 -32.80
C GLU A 137 26.02 -23.09 -31.66
N ALA A 138 26.69 -21.95 -31.57
CA ALA A 138 26.33 -20.90 -30.60
C ALA A 138 25.01 -20.22 -30.98
N ASP A 139 24.83 -19.91 -32.26
CA ASP A 139 23.61 -19.31 -32.80
C ASP A 139 22.43 -20.27 -32.67
N SER A 140 22.62 -21.58 -32.95
CA SER A 140 21.55 -22.57 -32.79
C SER A 140 21.10 -22.71 -31.33
N LYS A 141 22.03 -22.71 -30.37
CA LYS A 141 21.71 -22.72 -28.93
C LYS A 141 20.99 -21.45 -28.50
N LEU A 142 21.32 -20.31 -29.11
CA LEU A 142 20.67 -19.04 -28.81
C LEU A 142 19.24 -18.99 -29.38
N VAL A 143 19.02 -19.55 -30.57
CA VAL A 143 17.69 -19.74 -31.16
C VAL A 143 16.86 -20.69 -30.28
N GLU A 144 17.39 -21.85 -29.90
CA GLU A 144 16.69 -22.82 -29.03
C GLU A 144 16.27 -22.21 -27.69
N ARG A 145 17.15 -21.39 -27.06
CA ARG A 145 16.81 -20.68 -25.83
C ARG A 145 15.70 -19.64 -26.03
N ARG A 146 15.70 -18.94 -27.18
CA ARG A 146 14.65 -17.97 -27.51
C ARG A 146 13.32 -18.66 -27.78
N GLU A 147 13.32 -19.77 -28.51
CA GLU A 147 12.13 -20.58 -28.77
C GLU A 147 11.54 -21.10 -27.46
N LYS A 148 12.35 -21.73 -26.59
CA LYS A 148 11.88 -22.17 -25.27
C LYS A 148 11.34 -21.04 -24.39
N ALA A 149 11.98 -19.87 -24.43
CA ALA A 149 11.51 -18.71 -23.67
C ALA A 149 10.17 -18.19 -24.23
N PHE A 150 10.01 -18.18 -25.55
CA PHE A 150 8.78 -17.76 -26.22
C PHE A 150 7.64 -18.76 -25.98
N GLU A 151 7.89 -20.05 -26.12
CA GLU A 151 6.93 -21.12 -25.77
C GLU A 151 6.51 -21.02 -24.30
N GLY A 152 7.46 -20.78 -23.39
CA GLY A 152 7.14 -20.57 -21.98
C GLY A 152 6.28 -19.32 -21.72
N GLN A 153 6.43 -18.26 -22.52
CA GLN A 153 5.58 -17.09 -22.45
C GLN A 153 4.16 -17.37 -22.96
N LEU A 154 4.02 -18.09 -24.08
CA LEU A 154 2.73 -18.47 -24.63
C LEU A 154 1.97 -19.42 -23.68
N ASP A 155 2.64 -20.43 -23.13
CA ASP A 155 2.08 -21.32 -22.11
C ASP A 155 1.65 -20.55 -20.86
N GLY A 156 2.40 -19.52 -20.46
CA GLY A 156 2.01 -18.60 -19.39
C GLY A 156 0.71 -17.83 -19.68
N VAL A 157 0.53 -17.35 -20.92
CA VAL A 157 -0.69 -16.67 -21.37
C VAL A 157 -1.87 -17.64 -21.37
N ASP A 158 -1.71 -18.82 -21.96
CA ASP A 158 -2.78 -19.83 -22.00
C ASP A 158 -3.21 -20.28 -20.60
N LYS A 159 -2.25 -20.48 -19.69
CA LYS A 159 -2.54 -20.79 -18.28
C LYS A 159 -3.25 -19.64 -17.56
N SER A 160 -2.95 -18.39 -17.90
CA SER A 160 -3.62 -17.22 -17.32
C SER A 160 -5.06 -17.04 -17.81
N ALA A 161 -5.39 -17.57 -18.99
CA ALA A 161 -6.75 -17.55 -19.52
C ALA A 161 -7.67 -18.59 -18.85
N ILE A 162 -7.09 -19.62 -18.22
CA ILE A 162 -7.84 -20.62 -17.45
C ILE A 162 -8.03 -20.09 -16.03
N ALA A 163 -9.28 -19.88 -15.62
CA ALA A 163 -9.59 -19.53 -14.24
C ALA A 163 -8.98 -20.57 -13.29
N PRO A 164 -8.06 -20.17 -12.38
CA PRO A 164 -7.41 -21.13 -11.52
C PRO A 164 -8.45 -21.75 -10.59
N LYS A 165 -8.41 -23.09 -10.44
CA LYS A 165 -9.32 -23.82 -9.55
C LYS A 165 -9.07 -23.52 -8.07
N GLU A 166 -7.90 -22.99 -7.75
CA GLU A 166 -7.42 -22.69 -6.40
C GLU A 166 -6.76 -21.30 -6.39
N ASP A 167 -6.78 -20.59 -5.27
CA ASP A 167 -6.26 -19.21 -5.14
C ASP A 167 -4.76 -19.06 -5.49
N PHE A 168 -4.00 -20.16 -5.54
CA PHE A 168 -2.56 -20.11 -5.85
C PHE A 168 -2.12 -21.34 -6.66
N SER A 169 -1.84 -21.19 -7.96
CA SER A 169 -1.20 -22.22 -8.80
C SER A 169 0.31 -22.01 -8.84
N GLY A 170 1.07 -22.94 -8.26
CA GLY A 170 2.53 -22.90 -8.26
C GLY A 170 3.14 -24.27 -7.90
N PRO A 171 4.45 -24.46 -8.09
CA PRO A 171 5.13 -25.72 -7.74
C PRO A 171 4.81 -26.11 -6.29
N SER A 172 4.51 -27.40 -6.05
CA SER A 172 4.00 -27.90 -4.76
C SER A 172 4.87 -27.49 -3.56
N ALA A 173 6.20 -27.48 -3.72
CA ALA A 173 7.14 -27.06 -2.68
C ALA A 173 7.05 -25.56 -2.35
N GLN A 174 6.90 -24.70 -3.37
CA GLN A 174 6.77 -23.25 -3.17
C GLN A 174 5.38 -22.91 -2.61
N ARG A 175 4.35 -23.62 -3.06
CA ARG A 175 2.99 -23.55 -2.51
C ARG A 175 2.97 -23.91 -1.03
N GLN A 176 3.61 -25.01 -0.61
CA GLN A 176 3.68 -25.39 0.81
C GLN A 176 4.40 -24.34 1.65
N LYS A 177 5.49 -23.74 1.16
CA LYS A 177 6.17 -22.64 1.87
C LYS A 177 5.29 -21.39 1.98
N ILE A 178 4.60 -21.01 0.92
CA ILE A 178 3.70 -19.85 0.92
C ILE A 178 2.50 -20.11 1.83
N LEU A 179 1.91 -21.30 1.81
CA LEU A 179 0.81 -21.67 2.69
C LEU A 179 1.26 -21.73 4.16
N ALA A 180 2.42 -22.32 4.45
CA ALA A 180 2.98 -22.34 5.81
C ALA A 180 3.25 -20.91 6.32
N ASN A 181 3.79 -20.04 5.46
CA ASN A 181 4.02 -18.64 5.80
C ASN A 181 2.69 -17.85 5.91
N ARG A 182 1.68 -18.14 5.08
CA ARG A 182 0.35 -17.52 5.18
C ARG A 182 -0.36 -17.88 6.47
N VAL A 183 -0.28 -19.15 6.91
CA VAL A 183 -0.85 -19.57 8.20
C VAL A 183 -0.25 -18.77 9.37
N SER A 184 1.01 -18.37 9.28
CA SER A 184 1.62 -17.45 10.27
C SER A 184 1.19 -15.98 10.12
N MET A 185 0.68 -15.58 8.95
CA MET A 185 0.21 -14.22 8.63
C MET A 185 -1.30 -14.02 8.73
N ASP A 186 -2.10 -15.09 8.75
CA ASP A 186 -3.57 -15.03 8.67
C ASP A 186 -4.22 -14.35 9.89
N GLY A 187 -3.45 -13.94 10.90
CA GLY A 187 -3.96 -13.21 12.06
C GLY A 187 -4.93 -14.03 12.91
N HIS A 188 -5.12 -15.31 12.58
CA HIS A 188 -5.85 -16.21 13.45
C HIS A 188 -5.01 -16.44 14.71
N PRO A 189 -5.63 -16.37 15.90
CA PRO A 189 -4.92 -16.67 17.12
C PRO A 189 -4.38 -18.09 17.07
N THR A 190 -3.14 -18.28 17.51
CA THR A 190 -2.51 -19.60 17.62
C THR A 190 -3.35 -20.51 18.53
N ALA A 191 -3.14 -21.84 18.46
CA ALA A 191 -3.88 -22.77 19.33
C ALA A 191 -3.66 -22.43 20.81
N ALA A 192 -2.44 -22.08 21.20
CA ALA A 192 -2.09 -21.58 22.52
C ALA A 192 -2.88 -20.31 22.88
N GLU A 193 -2.84 -19.27 22.03
CA GLU A 193 -3.60 -18.03 22.25
C GLU A 193 -5.10 -18.29 22.41
N LYS A 194 -5.70 -19.18 21.61
CA LYS A 194 -7.12 -19.56 21.73
C LYS A 194 -7.43 -20.14 23.11
N THR A 195 -6.55 -20.96 23.66
CA THR A 195 -6.73 -21.49 25.02
C THR A 195 -6.67 -20.39 26.08
N ILE A 196 -5.75 -19.43 25.94
CA ILE A 196 -5.63 -18.29 26.85
C ILE A 196 -6.88 -17.40 26.76
N ILE A 197 -7.34 -17.09 25.56
CA ILE A 197 -8.56 -16.29 25.33
C ILE A 197 -9.76 -16.98 25.99
N LYS A 198 -9.87 -18.31 25.86
CA LYS A 198 -10.90 -19.08 26.53
C LYS A 198 -10.78 -18.99 28.06
N LYS A 199 -9.57 -19.13 28.62
CA LYS A 199 -9.33 -18.95 30.07
C LYS A 199 -9.69 -17.53 30.53
N LEU A 200 -9.35 -16.50 29.75
CA LEU A 200 -9.66 -15.09 30.03
C LEU A 200 -11.15 -14.78 30.04
N SER A 201 -11.96 -15.52 29.26
CA SER A 201 -13.42 -15.38 29.26
C SER A 201 -14.12 -16.01 30.48
N GLN A 202 -13.41 -16.79 31.29
CA GLN A 202 -13.98 -17.41 32.49
C GLN A 202 -14.41 -16.36 33.52
N PRO A 203 -15.44 -16.63 34.34
CA PRO A 203 -15.83 -15.73 35.42
C PRO A 203 -14.73 -15.65 36.48
N PHE A 204 -14.45 -14.44 36.95
CA PHE A 204 -13.54 -14.16 38.05
C PHE A 204 -14.30 -14.42 39.36
N GLY A 205 -13.95 -15.51 40.05
CA GLY A 205 -14.76 -16.06 41.14
C GLY A 205 -14.45 -15.56 42.55
N ARG A 206 -13.53 -14.60 42.72
CA ARG A 206 -13.07 -14.15 44.04
C ARG A 206 -13.14 -12.63 44.14
N ASP A 207 -13.79 -12.13 45.18
CA ASP A 207 -13.70 -10.71 45.50
C ASP A 207 -12.30 -10.42 46.08
N MET A 208 -11.64 -9.41 45.54
CA MET A 208 -10.32 -8.97 45.98
C MET A 208 -10.38 -7.50 46.35
N ASP A 209 -9.89 -7.17 47.54
CA ASP A 209 -9.79 -5.79 48.02
C ASP A 209 -8.42 -5.61 48.68
N LYS A 210 -7.67 -4.60 48.22
CA LYS A 210 -6.33 -4.24 48.72
C LYS A 210 -5.31 -5.38 48.72
N VAL A 211 -5.37 -6.27 47.72
CA VAL A 211 -4.36 -7.32 47.50
C VAL A 211 -3.17 -6.70 46.78
N SER A 212 -1.96 -7.23 46.96
CA SER A 212 -0.79 -6.77 46.19
C SER A 212 -0.95 -7.17 44.71
N LEU A 213 -0.31 -6.43 43.80
CA LEU A 213 -0.37 -6.75 42.37
C LEU A 213 0.28 -8.11 42.07
N ASP A 214 1.36 -8.43 42.80
CA ASP A 214 2.04 -9.72 42.71
C ASP A 214 1.14 -10.89 43.15
N ASP A 215 0.44 -10.76 44.28
CA ASP A 215 -0.50 -11.78 44.74
C ASP A 215 -1.69 -11.95 43.79
N PHE A 216 -2.13 -10.87 43.13
CA PHE A 216 -3.15 -10.93 42.09
C PHE A 216 -2.69 -11.77 40.88
N PHE A 217 -1.47 -11.56 40.39
CA PHE A 217 -0.93 -12.34 39.28
C PHE A 217 -0.64 -13.80 39.67
N LYS A 218 -0.11 -14.04 40.88
CA LYS A 218 0.04 -15.40 41.43
C LYS A 218 -1.30 -16.13 41.46
N TYR A 219 -2.36 -15.47 41.93
CA TYR A 219 -3.70 -16.05 41.93
C TYR A 219 -4.20 -16.40 40.52
N LEU A 220 -3.89 -15.59 39.50
CA LEU A 220 -4.25 -15.91 38.12
C LEU A 220 -3.48 -17.12 37.58
N SER A 221 -2.19 -17.21 37.90
CA SER A 221 -1.36 -18.36 37.56
C SER A 221 -1.90 -19.63 38.23
N ASP A 222 -2.12 -19.60 39.55
CA ASP A 222 -2.56 -20.75 40.33
C ASP A 222 -3.98 -21.22 39.94
N LYS A 223 -4.90 -20.27 39.75
CA LYS A 223 -6.32 -20.61 39.56
C LYS A 223 -6.67 -20.90 38.11
N HIS A 224 -6.09 -20.16 37.17
CA HIS A 224 -6.45 -20.24 35.74
C HIS A 224 -5.33 -20.84 34.88
N GLY A 225 -4.14 -21.09 35.44
CA GLY A 225 -2.99 -21.57 34.69
C GLY A 225 -2.60 -20.59 33.59
N ILE A 226 -2.65 -19.29 33.88
CA ILE A 226 -2.25 -18.22 32.96
C ILE A 226 -0.93 -17.67 33.49
N GLU A 227 0.16 -17.92 32.76
CA GLU A 227 1.45 -17.33 33.07
C GLU A 227 1.42 -15.84 32.75
N VAL A 228 1.79 -15.01 33.74
CA VAL A 228 1.86 -13.56 33.58
C VAL A 228 3.31 -13.14 33.67
N LEU A 229 3.83 -12.61 32.57
CA LEU A 229 5.16 -12.05 32.44
C LEU A 229 5.08 -10.54 32.58
N TYR A 230 6.08 -9.93 33.21
CA TYR A 230 6.21 -8.48 33.30
C TYR A 230 7.60 -8.07 32.84
N SER A 231 7.65 -7.03 32.02
CA SER A 231 8.92 -6.46 31.56
C SER A 231 9.42 -5.48 32.62
N GLN A 232 10.56 -5.78 33.24
CA GLN A 232 11.14 -4.93 34.30
C GLN A 232 11.31 -3.48 33.84
N SER A 233 11.74 -3.28 32.59
CA SER A 233 11.92 -1.95 31.99
C SER A 233 10.62 -1.13 31.95
N ASP A 234 9.47 -1.80 31.79
CA ASP A 234 8.18 -1.15 31.73
C ASP A 234 7.66 -0.81 33.13
N LEU A 235 7.97 -1.64 34.14
CA LEU A 235 7.64 -1.35 35.53
C LEU A 235 8.45 -0.18 36.08
N ASP A 236 9.75 -0.13 35.78
CA ASP A 236 10.65 0.93 36.25
C ASP A 236 10.17 2.32 35.78
N SER A 237 9.54 2.39 34.60
CA SER A 237 9.01 3.65 34.04
C SER A 237 7.83 4.25 34.83
N GLN A 238 7.12 3.43 35.61
CA GLN A 238 5.90 3.82 36.31
C GLN A 238 6.11 3.94 37.84
N SER A 239 7.35 3.82 38.33
CA SER A 239 7.84 3.76 39.73
C SER A 239 7.96 2.34 40.33
N ALA A 240 9.00 2.13 41.14
CA ALA A 240 9.44 0.81 41.61
C ALA A 240 8.48 0.09 42.59
N ASP A 241 7.47 0.79 43.13
CA ASP A 241 6.58 0.25 44.17
C ASP A 241 5.25 -0.34 43.65
N ILE A 242 5.05 -0.40 42.33
CA ILE A 242 3.78 -0.88 41.73
C ILE A 242 3.41 -2.30 42.15
N LEU A 243 4.40 -3.19 42.31
CA LEU A 243 4.16 -4.58 42.70
C LEU A 243 3.52 -4.70 44.09
N SER A 244 3.89 -3.79 45.00
CA SER A 244 3.33 -3.71 46.36
C SER A 244 2.01 -2.95 46.43
N ALA A 245 1.64 -2.24 45.37
CA ALA A 245 0.50 -1.34 45.40
C ALA A 245 -0.82 -2.11 45.49
N ALA A 246 -1.72 -1.60 46.34
CA ALA A 246 -3.02 -2.20 46.58
C ALA A 246 -3.92 -2.18 45.34
N THR A 247 -4.39 -3.35 44.91
CA THR A 247 -5.34 -3.50 43.81
C THR A 247 -6.67 -2.79 44.11
N PRO A 248 -7.36 -2.26 43.08
CA PRO A 248 -8.72 -1.73 43.26
C PRO A 248 -9.66 -2.86 43.71
N LYS A 249 -10.75 -2.49 44.38
CA LYS A 249 -11.79 -3.45 44.78
C LYS A 249 -12.42 -4.07 43.53
N ILE A 250 -12.21 -5.37 43.35
CA ILE A 250 -12.84 -6.16 42.29
C ILE A 250 -14.01 -6.89 42.94
N SER A 251 -15.23 -6.47 42.60
CA SER A 251 -16.45 -7.11 43.10
C SER A 251 -17.43 -7.39 41.97
N GLY A 252 -18.11 -8.52 42.05
CA GLY A 252 -19.20 -8.88 41.13
C GLY A 252 -18.80 -9.89 40.05
N LYS A 253 -19.72 -10.14 39.11
CA LYS A 253 -19.57 -11.15 38.03
C LYS A 253 -18.73 -10.59 36.87
N LEU A 254 -17.45 -10.33 37.12
CA LEU A 254 -16.49 -9.92 36.10
C LEU A 254 -15.85 -11.13 35.44
N THR A 255 -15.38 -11.00 34.21
CA THR A 255 -14.51 -12.00 33.58
C THR A 255 -13.06 -11.79 34.03
N VAL A 256 -12.23 -12.83 33.97
CA VAL A 256 -10.79 -12.72 34.24
C VAL A 256 -10.16 -11.60 33.39
N ARG A 257 -10.55 -11.51 32.12
CA ARG A 257 -10.13 -10.44 31.20
C ARG A 257 -10.45 -9.04 31.72
N SER A 258 -11.68 -8.84 32.21
CA SER A 258 -12.12 -7.56 32.76
C SER A 258 -11.40 -7.22 34.05
N ALA A 259 -11.16 -8.21 34.91
CA ALA A 259 -10.42 -8.04 36.16
C ALA A 259 -8.98 -7.59 35.90
N ILE A 260 -8.25 -8.29 35.01
CA ILE A 260 -6.89 -7.91 34.61
C ILE A 260 -6.87 -6.49 34.07
N ARG A 261 -7.77 -6.17 33.12
CA ARG A 261 -7.84 -4.83 32.52
C ARG A 261 -8.06 -3.74 33.58
N LEU A 262 -8.94 -3.97 34.55
CA LEU A 262 -9.27 -3.01 35.59
C LEU A 262 -8.07 -2.78 36.52
N VAL A 263 -7.39 -3.85 36.94
CA VAL A 263 -6.21 -3.77 37.80
C VAL A 263 -5.06 -3.07 37.09
N VAL A 264 -4.73 -3.52 35.88
CA VAL A 264 -3.58 -3.04 35.09
C VAL A 264 -3.79 -1.58 34.66
N ALA A 265 -5.02 -1.18 34.29
CA ALA A 265 -5.34 0.20 33.91
C ALA A 265 -5.16 1.21 35.05
N LYS A 266 -5.31 0.81 36.33
CA LYS A 266 -5.08 1.70 37.48
C LYS A 266 -3.63 2.20 37.54
N TYR A 267 -2.69 1.45 36.98
CA TYR A 267 -1.26 1.74 37.01
C TYR A 267 -0.71 2.24 35.67
N ASN A 268 -1.58 2.70 34.75
CA ASN A 268 -1.21 3.07 33.38
C ASN A 268 -0.41 1.96 32.64
N LEU A 269 -0.68 0.71 32.99
CA LEU A 269 -0.15 -0.44 32.29
C LEU A 269 -1.19 -0.94 31.29
N SER A 270 -0.75 -1.80 30.38
CA SER A 270 -1.60 -2.58 29.49
C SER A 270 -1.11 -4.02 29.48
N TYR A 271 -1.88 -4.92 28.87
CA TYR A 271 -1.43 -6.30 28.66
C TYR A 271 -1.72 -6.73 27.23
N TRP A 272 -0.89 -7.62 26.72
CA TRP A 272 -1.14 -8.32 25.46
C TRP A 272 -0.88 -9.81 25.66
N ILE A 273 -1.37 -10.63 24.72
CA ILE A 273 -1.16 -12.08 24.75
C ILE A 273 0.04 -12.37 23.84
N VAL A 274 1.09 -12.99 24.38
CA VAL A 274 2.26 -13.47 23.61
C VAL A 274 2.39 -14.96 23.85
N ASP A 275 2.46 -15.74 22.77
CA ASP A 275 2.69 -17.17 22.80
C ASP A 275 1.72 -17.91 23.77
N GLU A 276 2.22 -18.31 24.94
CA GLU A 276 1.51 -19.09 25.95
C GLU A 276 1.12 -18.28 27.20
N GLY A 277 1.47 -16.99 27.25
CA GLY A 277 1.30 -16.14 28.42
C GLY A 277 0.68 -14.77 28.14
N ILE A 278 0.56 -13.99 29.21
CA ILE A 278 0.18 -12.58 29.17
C ILE A 278 1.39 -11.76 29.57
N GLU A 279 1.80 -10.84 28.70
CA GLU A 279 2.83 -9.86 29.04
C GLU A 279 2.17 -8.56 29.47
N VAL A 280 2.51 -8.08 30.66
CA VAL A 280 2.11 -6.78 31.19
C VAL A 280 3.20 -5.77 30.87
N VAL A 281 2.80 -4.70 30.19
CA VAL A 281 3.70 -3.67 29.64
C VAL A 281 3.20 -2.27 29.94
N SER A 282 4.04 -1.26 29.75
CA SER A 282 3.62 0.14 29.84
C SER A 282 2.60 0.47 28.75
N GLN A 283 1.69 1.41 29.03
CA GLN A 283 0.74 1.87 28.01
C GLN A 283 1.44 2.49 26.80
N GLU A 284 2.64 3.06 26.97
CA GLU A 284 3.45 3.61 25.88
C GLU A 284 4.02 2.49 24.98
N LYS A 285 4.52 1.41 25.57
CA LYS A 285 4.99 0.25 24.82
C LYS A 285 3.83 -0.52 24.15
N SER A 286 2.69 -0.65 24.83
CA SER A 286 1.48 -1.23 24.23
C SER A 286 0.97 -0.43 23.03
N ARG A 287 1.14 0.89 23.09
CA ARG A 287 0.81 1.81 22.01
C ARG A 287 1.74 1.63 20.81
N THR A 288 3.05 1.53 21.03
CA THR A 288 4.03 1.34 19.94
C THR A 288 3.96 -0.05 19.29
N THR A 289 3.57 -1.07 20.06
CA THR A 289 3.48 -2.47 19.61
C THR A 289 2.13 -2.73 18.93
N LEU A 290 1.92 -2.12 17.77
CA LEU A 290 0.73 -2.36 16.95
C LEU A 290 0.98 -3.49 15.95
N LEU A 291 0.04 -4.42 15.88
CA LEU A 291 0.00 -5.44 14.84
C LEU A 291 -0.59 -4.84 13.57
N THR A 292 -0.05 -5.23 12.42
CA THR A 292 -0.65 -4.89 11.12
C THR A 292 -1.32 -6.14 10.58
N ARG A 293 -2.63 -6.07 10.32
CA ARG A 293 -3.40 -7.15 9.70
C ARG A 293 -4.17 -6.66 8.49
N THR A 294 -4.30 -7.53 7.51
CA THR A 294 -5.02 -7.25 6.27
C THR A 294 -6.33 -8.04 6.27
N TYR A 295 -7.45 -7.36 6.08
CA TYR A 295 -8.78 -7.93 6.02
C TYR A 295 -9.32 -7.76 4.61
N TYR A 296 -9.57 -8.87 3.91
CA TYR A 296 -10.27 -8.80 2.63
C TYR A 296 -11.72 -8.39 2.87
N VAL A 297 -12.16 -7.35 2.19
CA VAL A 297 -13.53 -6.79 2.30
C VAL A 297 -14.22 -6.70 0.95
N GLY A 298 -13.67 -7.33 -0.10
CA GLY A 298 -14.22 -7.27 -1.45
C GLY A 298 -15.67 -7.70 -1.50
N ASP A 299 -16.02 -8.77 -0.81
CA ASP A 299 -17.39 -9.32 -0.81
C ASP A 299 -18.38 -8.44 -0.02
N LEU A 300 -17.89 -7.72 0.98
CA LEU A 300 -18.69 -6.78 1.79
C LEU A 300 -18.86 -5.42 1.11
N ALA A 301 -17.85 -5.00 0.36
CA ALA A 301 -17.82 -3.70 -0.29
C ALA A 301 -18.41 -3.73 -1.71
N ALA A 302 -18.30 -4.86 -2.42
CA ALA A 302 -18.86 -5.03 -3.75
C ALA A 302 -20.37 -5.15 -3.68
N VAL A 303 -21.06 -4.15 -4.23
CA VAL A 303 -22.48 -4.29 -4.57
C VAL A 303 -22.52 -4.94 -5.94
N PHE A 304 -22.97 -6.20 -6.00
CA PHE A 304 -23.36 -6.81 -7.27
C PHE A 304 -24.67 -6.16 -7.73
N ALA A 305 -24.57 -4.97 -8.32
CA ALA A 305 -25.65 -4.38 -9.07
C ALA A 305 -25.55 -4.97 -10.49
N PRO A 306 -26.43 -5.91 -10.89
CA PRO A 306 -26.48 -6.34 -12.28
C PRO A 306 -26.62 -5.08 -13.16
N PRO A 307 -25.98 -5.04 -14.35
CA PRO A 307 -26.07 -3.93 -15.29
C PRO A 307 -27.51 -3.84 -15.78
N THR A 308 -28.33 -3.22 -14.95
CA THR A 308 -29.74 -3.00 -15.14
C THR A 308 -29.85 -1.61 -15.72
N TRP A 309 -30.54 -1.54 -16.85
CA TRP A 309 -31.00 -0.27 -17.37
C TRP A 309 -32.01 0.26 -16.37
N ASN A 310 -31.65 1.31 -15.62
CA ASN A 310 -32.59 1.97 -14.74
C ASN A 310 -33.17 3.19 -15.45
N TYR A 311 -34.42 3.49 -15.11
CA TYR A 311 -35.10 4.69 -15.58
C TYR A 311 -34.89 5.75 -14.50
N GLN A 312 -34.11 6.78 -14.77
CA GLN A 312 -34.07 7.95 -13.91
C GLN A 312 -35.12 8.96 -14.40
N ILE A 313 -36.07 9.30 -13.53
CA ILE A 313 -37.05 10.35 -13.80
C ILE A 313 -36.47 11.65 -13.25
N TRP A 314 -35.97 12.51 -14.13
CA TRP A 314 -35.52 13.86 -13.79
C TRP A 314 -36.68 14.83 -14.01
N ARG A 315 -36.85 15.84 -13.15
CA ARG A 315 -37.73 16.97 -13.46
C ARG A 315 -36.92 18.03 -14.18
N ASN A 316 -37.37 18.47 -15.35
CA ASN A 316 -36.75 19.62 -16.01
C ASN A 316 -37.03 20.91 -15.23
N ALA A 317 -36.42 22.03 -15.65
CA ALA A 317 -36.58 23.34 -15.01
C ALA A 317 -38.06 23.82 -14.89
N TRP A 318 -38.97 23.21 -15.66
CA TRP A 318 -40.40 23.52 -15.69
C TRP A 318 -41.24 22.53 -14.88
N GLY A 319 -40.60 21.61 -14.15
CA GLY A 319 -41.27 20.62 -13.32
C GLY A 319 -41.82 19.41 -14.07
N ASN A 320 -41.65 19.32 -15.39
CA ASN A 320 -42.11 18.17 -16.17
C ASN A 320 -41.15 16.99 -16.01
N PRO A 321 -41.66 15.77 -15.77
CA PRO A 321 -40.81 14.58 -15.70
C PRO A 321 -40.26 14.25 -17.10
N VAL A 322 -38.94 14.12 -17.19
CA VAL A 322 -38.21 13.62 -18.34
C VAL A 322 -37.63 12.27 -17.96
N VAL A 323 -38.00 11.24 -18.71
CA VAL A 323 -37.48 9.88 -18.55
C VAL A 323 -36.23 9.76 -19.40
N LEU A 324 -35.05 9.71 -18.77
CA LEU A 324 -33.80 9.50 -19.48
C LEU A 324 -33.41 8.03 -19.38
N TYR A 325 -33.32 7.37 -20.54
CA TYR A 325 -32.75 6.03 -20.64
C TYR A 325 -31.23 6.17 -20.64
N GLY A 326 -30.60 5.70 -19.57
CA GLY A 326 -29.15 5.69 -19.47
C GLY A 326 -28.67 4.42 -18.78
N PRO A 327 -27.42 4.00 -19.03
CA PRO A 327 -26.81 2.99 -18.18
C PRO A 327 -26.88 3.50 -16.74
N ASN A 328 -27.40 2.69 -15.83
CA ASN A 328 -27.40 3.02 -14.42
C ASN A 328 -25.94 3.38 -14.05
N PRO A 329 -25.66 4.58 -13.51
CA PRO A 329 -24.29 4.96 -13.17
C PRO A 329 -23.65 3.91 -12.26
N ALA A 330 -24.43 3.25 -11.39
CA ALA A 330 -24.00 2.12 -10.56
C ALA A 330 -23.53 0.88 -11.34
N GLY A 331 -23.97 0.72 -12.60
CA GLY A 331 -23.55 -0.36 -13.49
C GLY A 331 -22.33 -0.01 -14.36
N THR A 332 -21.86 1.25 -14.35
CA THR A 332 -20.61 1.63 -15.01
C THR A 332 -19.40 1.27 -14.15
N PRO A 333 -18.22 0.94 -14.72
CA PRO A 333 -17.02 0.67 -13.93
C PRO A 333 -16.68 1.81 -12.95
N LEU A 334 -16.90 3.07 -13.36
CA LEU A 334 -16.66 4.23 -12.50
C LEU A 334 -17.66 4.32 -11.34
N GLY A 335 -18.95 4.08 -11.59
CA GLY A 335 -19.95 4.12 -10.51
C GLY A 335 -19.85 2.94 -9.55
N GLN A 336 -19.45 1.76 -10.02
CA GLN A 336 -19.11 0.64 -9.13
C GLN A 336 -17.96 1.01 -8.19
N GLN A 337 -16.91 1.67 -8.70
CA GLN A 337 -15.80 2.15 -7.85
C GLN A 337 -16.24 3.18 -6.82
N LEU A 338 -17.14 4.11 -7.17
CA LEU A 338 -17.66 5.13 -6.25
C LEU A 338 -18.51 4.51 -5.14
N ILE A 339 -19.44 3.63 -5.48
CA ILE A 339 -20.27 2.90 -4.50
C ILE A 339 -19.39 2.08 -3.57
N MET A 340 -18.39 1.41 -4.13
CA MET A 340 -17.46 0.63 -3.35
C MET A 340 -16.70 1.50 -2.34
N ARG A 341 -16.18 2.65 -2.76
CA ARG A 341 -15.51 3.60 -1.84
C ARG A 341 -16.43 4.02 -0.70
N GLN A 342 -17.69 4.35 -1.00
CA GLN A 342 -18.67 4.74 0.02
C GLN A 342 -18.96 3.61 1.01
N ASN A 343 -19.10 2.38 0.54
CA ASN A 343 -19.32 1.21 1.40
C ASN A 343 -18.10 0.95 2.29
N VAL A 344 -16.90 1.05 1.73
CA VAL A 344 -15.66 0.90 2.49
C VAL A 344 -15.53 1.99 3.56
N GLU A 345 -15.84 3.25 3.23
CA GLU A 345 -15.84 4.34 4.20
C GLU A 345 -16.81 4.06 5.36
N SER A 346 -18.02 3.56 5.05
CA SER A 346 -18.99 3.14 6.07
C SER A 346 -18.46 2.02 6.97
N LEU A 347 -17.80 1.00 6.38
CA LEU A 347 -17.14 -0.08 7.12
C LEU A 347 -16.01 0.46 8.00
N MET A 348 -15.20 1.38 7.50
CA MET A 348 -14.14 2.02 8.27
C MET A 348 -14.71 2.78 9.47
N GLN A 349 -15.77 3.56 9.29
CA GLN A 349 -16.43 4.27 10.38
C GLN A 349 -17.02 3.32 11.42
N MET A 350 -17.60 2.20 10.99
CA MET A 350 -18.10 1.17 11.89
C MET A 350 -16.96 0.56 12.74
N ILE A 351 -15.82 0.25 12.12
CA ILE A 351 -14.64 -0.27 12.83
C ILE A 351 -14.09 0.76 13.82
N MET A 352 -13.99 2.03 13.42
CA MET A 352 -13.54 3.12 14.30
C MET A 352 -14.47 3.28 15.52
N GLY A 353 -15.77 3.03 15.35
CA GLY A 353 -16.74 3.05 16.45
C GLY A 353 -16.57 1.95 17.49
N ILE A 354 -15.87 0.85 17.16
CA ILE A 354 -15.59 -0.25 18.12
C ILE A 354 -14.60 0.20 19.20
N ASP A 355 -13.65 1.07 18.85
CA ASP A 355 -12.66 1.63 19.78
C ASP A 355 -12.31 3.07 19.40
N THR A 356 -13.08 4.00 19.97
CA THR A 356 -12.89 5.44 19.76
C THR A 356 -11.56 5.95 20.31
N GLN A 357 -10.98 5.27 21.31
CA GLN A 357 -9.69 5.65 21.89
C GLN A 357 -8.52 5.19 21.00
N GLY A 358 -8.64 4.00 20.41
CA GLY A 358 -7.62 3.44 19.53
C GLY A 358 -7.50 4.17 18.19
N PHE A 359 -8.63 4.49 17.54
CA PHE A 359 -8.69 5.04 16.18
C PHE A 359 -8.99 6.56 16.10
N GLY A 360 -9.01 7.27 17.24
CA GLY A 360 -9.27 8.71 17.28
C GLY A 360 -8.13 9.57 16.71
N ALA A 361 -8.26 10.90 16.76
CA ALA A 361 -7.25 11.84 16.27
C ALA A 361 -5.87 11.67 16.95
N ASP A 362 -5.89 11.31 18.24
CA ASP A 362 -4.71 10.98 19.05
C ASP A 362 -4.43 9.47 19.11
N GLY A 363 -5.27 8.69 18.44
CA GLY A 363 -5.19 7.24 18.38
C GLY A 363 -4.01 6.79 17.52
N GLN A 364 -3.27 5.80 18.00
CA GLN A 364 -2.16 5.24 17.23
C GLN A 364 -2.62 4.21 16.20
N ALA A 365 -3.86 3.71 16.34
CA ALA A 365 -4.39 2.74 15.40
C ALA A 365 -4.79 3.42 14.08
N ARG A 366 -4.49 2.77 12.96
CA ARG A 366 -4.76 3.29 11.62
C ARG A 366 -5.46 2.25 10.78
N ILE A 367 -6.43 2.69 9.99
CA ILE A 367 -7.11 1.89 8.97
C ILE A 367 -6.79 2.50 7.62
N THR A 368 -6.36 1.69 6.67
CA THR A 368 -6.09 2.12 5.29
C THR A 368 -6.70 1.13 4.33
N TYR A 369 -7.46 1.64 3.36
CA TYR A 369 -8.06 0.83 2.33
C TYR A 369 -7.17 0.74 1.09
N HIS A 370 -6.97 -0.47 0.58
CA HIS A 370 -6.24 -0.72 -0.67
C HIS A 370 -7.22 -1.19 -1.76
N PRO A 371 -7.55 -0.35 -2.77
CA PRO A 371 -8.53 -0.68 -3.79
C PRO A 371 -8.06 -1.79 -4.75
N ALA A 372 -6.75 -1.96 -4.95
CA ALA A 372 -6.23 -2.99 -5.85
C ALA A 372 -6.46 -4.42 -5.33
N THR A 373 -6.45 -4.61 -4.01
CA THR A 373 -6.63 -5.89 -3.33
C THR A 373 -7.97 -6.00 -2.61
N MET A 374 -8.80 -4.96 -2.69
CA MET A 374 -10.11 -4.86 -2.03
C MET A 374 -10.00 -5.17 -0.51
N SER A 375 -8.94 -4.68 0.13
CA SER A 375 -8.60 -5.05 1.51
C SER A 375 -8.38 -3.85 2.43
N LEU A 376 -8.79 -3.99 3.70
CA LEU A 376 -8.46 -3.07 4.77
C LEU A 376 -7.17 -3.51 5.46
N VAL A 377 -6.14 -2.66 5.42
CA VAL A 377 -4.93 -2.81 6.23
C VAL A 377 -5.16 -2.04 7.53
N ILE A 378 -5.25 -2.77 8.62
CA ILE A 378 -5.52 -2.24 9.95
C ILE A 378 -4.24 -2.42 10.77
N LYS A 379 -3.70 -1.32 11.28
CA LYS A 379 -2.63 -1.33 12.26
C LYS A 379 -3.23 -1.01 13.62
N ALA A 380 -3.38 -1.99 14.49
CA ALA A 380 -4.03 -1.84 15.79
C ALA A 380 -3.47 -2.81 16.83
N THR A 381 -3.92 -2.71 18.08
CA THR A 381 -3.59 -3.67 19.12
C THR A 381 -4.23 -5.04 18.82
N ALA A 382 -3.65 -6.12 19.34
CA ALA A 382 -4.19 -7.47 19.17
C ALA A 382 -5.65 -7.60 19.64
N GLU A 383 -6.01 -6.91 20.73
CA GLU A 383 -7.39 -6.87 21.23
C GLU A 383 -8.36 -6.25 20.21
N ASN A 384 -7.98 -5.15 19.57
CA ASN A 384 -8.82 -4.50 18.58
C ASN A 384 -9.03 -5.39 17.36
N HIS A 385 -7.99 -6.08 16.91
CA HIS A 385 -8.12 -7.10 15.86
C HIS A 385 -9.08 -8.23 16.23
N GLN A 386 -9.08 -8.68 17.50
CA GLN A 386 -10.04 -9.69 17.96
C GLN A 386 -11.48 -9.17 17.97
N LYS A 387 -11.70 -7.90 18.38
CA LYS A 387 -13.04 -7.29 18.34
C LYS A 387 -13.56 -7.19 16.90
N ILE A 388 -12.71 -6.79 15.97
CA ILE A 388 -13.05 -6.69 14.54
C ILE A 388 -13.44 -8.05 13.95
N MET A 389 -12.74 -9.13 14.34
CA MET A 389 -13.08 -10.49 13.89
C MET A 389 -14.35 -11.07 14.53
N GLY A 390 -15.11 -10.28 15.30
CA GLY A 390 -16.33 -10.74 15.94
C GLY A 390 -16.04 -11.71 17.07
N GLY A 391 -15.09 -11.37 17.94
CA GLY A 391 -14.62 -12.18 19.07
C GLY A 391 -15.73 -13.08 19.62
N SER A 392 -15.55 -14.39 19.44
CA SER A 392 -16.59 -15.40 19.70
C SER A 392 -17.16 -15.19 21.09
N ARG A 393 -18.43 -14.78 21.15
CA ARG A 393 -19.22 -14.87 22.39
C ARG A 393 -19.57 -16.33 22.66
#